data_AF-A0A3B0RKG3-F1
#
_entry.id   AF-A0A3B0RKG3-F1
#
_cell.length_a   1.000
_cell.length_b   1.000
_cell.length_c   1.000
_cell.angle_alpha   90.00
_cell.angle_beta   90.00
_cell.angle_gamma   90.00
#
_symmetry.space_group_name_H-M   'P 1'
#
loop_
_entity.id
_entity.type
_entity.pdbx_description
1 polymer ?
#
loop_
_entity_poly.entity_id
_entity_poly.type
_entity_poly.pdbx_seq_one_letter_code
_entity_poly.pdbx_strand_id
1 'polypeptide(L)'
;MATLIDTPNGGPKGEASRPRHPEKQARADSPILRKPDWIRVKAPVSKGYAATREIVRSRGLHTVCEEASCPNIGECWDKKHATMMIMGDTCTRAC
;
A
#
# COMPACT_ATOMS: atom_id res chain seq x y z
N MET A 1 7.72 0.13 -7.32
CA MET A 1 8.68 -0.68 -6.55
C MET A 1 7.92 -1.18 -5.32
N ALA A 2 7.64 -2.48 -5.19
CA ALA A 2 6.85 -2.96 -4.06
C ALA A 2 7.74 -2.92 -2.80
N THR A 3 7.47 -1.99 -1.90
CA THR A 3 8.13 -1.95 -0.60
C THR A 3 7.62 -3.14 0.21
N LEU A 4 8.47 -4.14 0.42
CA LEU A 4 8.22 -5.27 1.32
C LEU A 4 8.19 -4.73 2.75
N ILE A 5 6.98 -4.61 3.33
CA ILE A 5 6.77 -4.01 4.66
C ILE A 5 7.06 -5.00 5.80
N ASP A 6 7.11 -6.31 5.56
CA ASP A 6 7.32 -7.30 6.62
C ASP A 6 8.27 -8.42 6.17
N THR A 7 9.57 -8.28 6.44
CA THR A 7 10.49 -9.43 6.41
C THR A 7 10.42 -10.17 7.77
N PRO A 8 10.26 -11.51 7.79
CA PRO A 8 10.20 -12.31 9.03
C PRO A 8 11.39 -12.13 9.96
N ASN A 9 12.53 -11.64 9.45
CA ASN A 9 13.78 -11.44 10.17
C ASN A 9 14.06 -9.96 10.49
N GLY A 10 13.07 -9.24 11.05
CA GLY A 10 13.25 -7.91 11.66
C GLY A 10 14.12 -6.93 10.84
N GLY A 11 13.46 -6.01 10.12
CA GLY A 11 14.12 -5.01 9.28
C GLY A 11 15.29 -4.27 9.95
N PRO A 12 16.16 -3.64 9.14
CA PRO A 12 17.50 -3.21 9.55
C PRO A 12 17.45 -2.35 10.82
N LYS A 13 18.18 -2.79 11.84
CA LYS A 13 18.46 -2.01 13.05
C LYS A 13 19.35 -0.84 12.66
N GLY A 14 18.78 0.37 12.57
CA GLY A 14 19.53 1.60 12.30
C GLY A 14 18.77 2.50 11.34
N GLU A 15 17.68 3.09 11.80
CA GLU A 15 16.81 3.93 10.96
C GLU A 15 17.33 5.37 10.96
N ALA A 16 17.96 5.80 9.86
CA ALA A 16 18.07 7.23 9.56
C ALA A 16 16.65 7.81 9.54
N SER A 17 16.43 8.90 10.29
CA SER A 17 15.11 9.49 10.51
C SER A 17 14.39 9.69 9.19
N ARG A 18 13.35 8.89 8.93
CA ARG A 18 12.49 9.06 7.75
C ARG A 18 11.96 10.49 7.76
N PRO A 19 12.03 11.24 6.64
CA PRO A 19 11.53 12.60 6.61
C PRO A 19 10.04 12.59 6.98
N ARG A 20 9.72 13.23 8.10
CA ARG A 20 8.34 13.41 8.55
C ARG A 20 7.76 14.67 7.91
N HIS A 21 6.45 14.66 7.69
CA HIS A 21 5.72 15.87 7.29
C HIS A 21 6.00 16.99 8.30
N PRO A 22 6.25 18.24 7.88
CA PRO A 22 6.70 19.34 8.74
C PRO A 22 5.91 19.48 10.05
N GLU A 23 4.58 19.32 9.99
CA GLU A 23 3.71 19.43 11.16
C GLU A 23 3.91 18.33 12.23
N LYS A 24 4.50 17.18 11.88
CA LYS A 24 4.70 16.02 12.76
C LYS A 24 6.17 15.83 13.17
N GLN A 25 7.09 16.70 12.72
CA GLN A 25 8.52 16.59 13.01
C GLN A 25 8.85 16.76 14.49
N ALA A 26 8.14 17.65 15.19
CA ALA A 26 8.35 17.90 16.61
C ALA A 26 7.68 16.86 17.53
N ARG A 27 6.88 15.93 16.99
CA ARG A 27 6.19 14.90 17.77
C ARG A 27 7.09 13.67 17.94
N ALA A 28 7.10 13.12 19.15
CA ALA A 28 7.79 11.87 19.44
C ALA A 28 7.31 10.72 18.54
N ASP A 29 8.19 9.77 18.29
CA ASP A 29 7.91 8.60 17.47
C ASP A 29 6.96 7.65 18.20
N SER A 30 5.84 7.31 17.56
CA SER A 30 4.98 6.24 18.06
C SER A 30 5.59 4.89 17.71
N PRO A 31 5.71 3.96 18.66
CA PRO A 31 6.25 2.63 18.37
C PRO A 31 5.33 1.89 17.39
N ILE A 32 5.92 1.29 16.36
CA ILE A 32 5.18 0.45 15.41
C ILE A 32 4.85 -0.87 16.11
N LEU A 33 3.56 -1.09 16.37
CA LEU A 33 3.06 -2.35 16.92
C LEU A 33 2.94 -3.40 15.81
N ARG A 34 3.23 -4.66 16.15
CA ARG A 34 3.01 -5.79 15.25
C ARG A 34 1.51 -5.96 15.01
N LYS A 35 1.12 -6.05 13.74
CA LYS A 35 -0.26 -6.38 13.37
C LYS A 35 -0.62 -7.79 13.91
N PRO A 36 -1.81 -8.00 14.48
CA PRO A 36 -2.28 -9.33 14.89
C PRO A 36 -2.31 -10.32 13.72
N ASP A 37 -2.30 -11.62 14.01
CA ASP A 37 -2.27 -12.65 12.97
C ASP A 37 -3.56 -12.68 12.12
N TRP A 38 -4.72 -12.38 12.73
CA TRP A 38 -6.03 -12.48 12.07
C TRP A 38 -6.29 -11.42 10.97
N ILE A 39 -5.59 -10.29 10.99
CA ILE A 39 -5.76 -9.21 9.98
C ILE A 39 -4.82 -9.38 8.78
N ARG A 40 -3.94 -10.38 8.79
CA ARG A 40 -2.99 -10.60 7.69
C ARG A 40 -3.65 -11.36 6.55
N VAL A 41 -3.42 -10.88 5.33
CA VAL A 41 -3.88 -11.49 4.09
C VAL A 41 -2.71 -12.08 3.32
N LYS A 42 -3.00 -13.07 2.47
CA LYS A 42 -2.01 -13.67 1.56
C LYS A 42 -1.74 -12.73 0.39
N ALA A 43 -0.54 -12.81 -0.17
CA ALA A 43 -0.20 -12.07 -1.39
C ALA A 43 -1.10 -12.52 -2.56
N PRO A 44 -1.54 -11.59 -3.42
CA PRO A 44 -2.41 -11.92 -4.55
C PRO A 44 -1.65 -12.70 -5.62
N VAL A 45 -2.19 -13.86 -6.00
CA VAL A 45 -1.62 -14.76 -7.02
C VAL A 45 -2.62 -15.13 -8.13
N SER A 46 -3.82 -14.53 -8.12
CA SER A 46 -4.87 -14.89 -9.06
C SER A 46 -4.64 -14.32 -10.46
N LYS A 47 -5.21 -14.99 -11.47
CA LYS A 47 -5.17 -14.52 -12.86
C LYS A 47 -5.96 -13.21 -13.03
N GLY A 48 -7.08 -13.04 -12.32
CA GLY A 48 -7.90 -11.82 -12.41
C GLY A 48 -7.19 -10.59 -11.84
N TYR A 49 -6.41 -10.76 -10.75
CA TYR A 49 -5.52 -9.71 -10.26
C TYR A 49 -4.48 -9.31 -11.30
N ALA A 50 -3.77 -10.28 -11.90
CA ALA A 50 -2.75 -10.01 -12.91
C ALA A 50 -3.33 -9.29 -14.15
N ALA A 51 -4.50 -9.72 -14.63
CA ALA A 51 -5.18 -9.10 -15.76
C ALA A 51 -5.60 -7.65 -15.46
N THR A 52 -6.20 -7.41 -14.29
CA THR A 52 -6.60 -6.05 -13.87
C THR A 52 -5.39 -5.14 -13.71
N ARG A 53 -4.30 -5.65 -13.11
CA ARG A 53 -3.03 -4.93 -12.95
C ARG A 53 -2.44 -4.49 -14.29
N GLU A 54 -2.47 -5.38 -15.28
CA GLU A 54 -1.98 -5.06 -16.61
C GLU A 54 -2.81 -3.95 -17.27
N ILE A 55 -4.14 -4.01 -17.16
CA ILE A 55 -5.04 -2.97 -17.69
C ILE A 55 -4.76 -1.61 -17.04
N VAL A 56 -4.66 -1.58 -15.71
CA VAL A 56 -4.42 -0.33 -14.96
C VAL A 56 -3.10 0.30 -15.39
N ARG A 57 -2.03 -0.49 -15.45
CA ARG A 57 -0.68 -0.01 -15.79
C ARG A 57 -0.53 0.38 -17.25
N SER A 58 -0.99 -0.46 -18.18
CA SER A 58 -0.89 -0.20 -19.62
C SER A 58 -1.65 1.06 -20.05
N ARG A 59 -2.68 1.46 -19.28
CA ARG A 59 -3.49 2.65 -19.54
C ARG A 59 -3.11 3.86 -18.70
N GLY A 60 -2.07 3.78 -17.86
CA GLY A 60 -1.67 4.89 -16.98
C GLY A 60 -2.78 5.33 -16.02
N LEU A 61 -3.57 4.37 -15.53
CA LEU A 61 -4.67 4.65 -14.61
C LEU A 61 -4.22 4.50 -13.16
N HIS A 62 -4.88 5.23 -12.25
CA HIS A 62 -4.64 5.14 -10.81
C HIS A 62 -5.85 4.54 -10.10
N THR A 63 -5.59 3.76 -9.06
CA THR A 63 -6.63 3.16 -8.23
C THR A 63 -6.30 3.35 -6.76
N VAL A 64 -7.32 3.60 -5.94
CA VAL A 64 -7.14 3.62 -4.48
C VAL A 64 -6.73 2.25 -3.95
N CYS A 65 -7.02 1.18 -4.70
CA CYS A 65 -6.61 -0.18 -4.38
C CYS A 65 -5.08 -0.29 -4.25
N GLU A 66 -4.33 0.29 -5.19
CA GLU A 66 -2.86 0.31 -5.19
C GLU A 66 -2.31 1.43 -4.27
N GLU A 67 -2.80 2.66 -4.42
CA GLU A 67 -2.26 3.82 -3.69
C GLU A 67 -2.42 3.71 -2.17
N ALA A 68 -3.56 3.18 -1.70
CA ALA A 68 -3.80 2.99 -0.27
C ALA A 68 -3.26 1.65 0.25
N SER A 69 -2.55 0.86 -0.57
CA SER A 69 -2.07 -0.48 -0.22
C SER A 69 -3.18 -1.37 0.38
N CYS A 70 -4.34 -1.39 -0.27
CA CYS A 70 -5.53 -2.07 0.23
C CYS A 70 -5.27 -3.59 0.36
N PRO A 71 -5.50 -4.20 1.55
CA PRO A 71 -5.26 -5.64 1.74
C PRO A 71 -6.21 -6.51 0.89
N ASN A 72 -7.34 -5.97 0.45
CA ASN A 72 -8.36 -6.72 -0.31
C ASN A 72 -8.16 -6.63 -1.83
N ILE A 73 -7.08 -5.99 -2.32
CA ILE A 73 -6.84 -5.79 -3.76
C ILE A 73 -6.89 -7.11 -4.55
N GLY A 74 -6.38 -8.20 -3.99
CA GLY A 74 -6.39 -9.52 -4.64
C GLY A 74 -7.79 -10.04 -4.90
N GLU A 75 -8.66 -10.02 -3.88
CA GLU A 75 -10.02 -10.51 -3.98
C GLU A 75 -10.89 -9.60 -4.87
N CYS A 76 -10.79 -8.28 -4.68
CA CYS A 76 -11.58 -7.32 -5.45
C CYS A 76 -11.26 -7.40 -6.95
N TRP A 77 -9.98 -7.44 -7.31
CA TRP A 77 -9.57 -7.47 -8.72
C TRP A 77 -9.85 -8.81 -9.38
N ASP A 78 -9.82 -9.92 -8.63
CA ASP A 78 -10.24 -11.22 -9.16
C ASP A 78 -11.72 -11.23 -9.58
N LYS A 79 -12.55 -10.52 -8.82
CA LYS A 79 -13.97 -10.28 -9.11
C LYS A 79 -14.21 -9.16 -10.13
N LYS A 80 -13.17 -8.58 -10.73
CA LYS A 80 -13.24 -7.44 -11.66
C LYS A 80 -13.87 -6.18 -11.03
N HIS A 81 -13.55 -5.93 -9.76
CA HIS A 81 -13.95 -4.71 -9.05
C HIS A 81 -12.73 -3.86 -8.72
N ALA A 82 -12.76 -2.60 -9.14
CA ALA A 82 -11.71 -1.61 -8.86
C ALA A 82 -12.35 -0.26 -8.53
N THR A 83 -11.72 0.49 -7.63
CA THR A 83 -12.09 1.88 -7.32
C THR A 83 -11.02 2.81 -7.87
N MET A 84 -11.42 3.65 -8.82
CA MET A 84 -10.51 4.48 -9.61
C MET A 84 -10.21 5.81 -8.91
N MET A 85 -9.01 6.35 -9.16
CA MET A 85 -8.62 7.72 -8.81
C MET A 85 -8.44 8.52 -10.10
N ILE A 86 -9.26 9.55 -10.29
CA ILE A 86 -9.33 10.30 -11.57
C ILE A 86 -8.37 11.50 -11.63
N MET A 87 -7.91 12.00 -10.49
CA MET A 87 -7.05 13.20 -10.39
C MET A 87 -5.57 12.84 -10.18
N GLY A 88 -5.16 11.63 -10.57
CA GLY A 88 -3.82 11.11 -10.32
C GLY A 88 -3.69 10.43 -8.95
N ASP A 89 -2.44 10.16 -8.57
CA ASP A 89 -2.04 9.51 -7.33
C ASP A 89 -1.78 10.49 -6.16
N THR A 90 -1.48 11.74 -6.47
CA THR A 90 -1.01 12.71 -5.50
C THR A 90 -2.16 13.50 -4.88
N CYS A 91 -2.37 13.31 -3.58
CA CYS A 91 -3.30 14.14 -2.80
C CYS A 91 -2.58 15.38 -2.25
N THR A 92 -3.19 16.56 -2.40
CA THR A 92 -2.67 17.82 -1.83
C THR A 92 -2.96 17.99 -0.34
N ARG A 93 -3.66 17.02 0.28
CA ARG A 93 -3.99 17.01 1.70
C ARG A 93 -3.14 15.96 2.44
N ALA A 94 -2.93 16.19 3.74
CA ALA A 94 -2.15 15.31 4.63
C ALA A 94 -3.02 14.71 5.75
N CYS A 95 -4.00 13.88 5.36
CA CYS A 95 -4.91 13.21 6.30
C CYS A 95 -4.20 12.17 7.19
#